data_AF-A0A370NTK7-F1
#
_entry.id   AF-A0A370NTK7-F1
#
_cell.length_a   1.000
_cell.length_b   1.000
_cell.length_c   1.000
_cell.angle_alpha   90.00
_cell.angle_beta   90.00
_cell.angle_gamma   90.00
#
_symmetry.space_group_name_H-M   'P 1'
#
loop_
_entity.id
_entity.type
_entity.pdbx_description
1 polymer ?
#
loop_
_entity_poly.entity_id
_entity_poly.type
_entity_poly.pdbx_seq_one_letter_code
_entity_poly.pdbx_strand_id
1 'polypeptide(L)' 'KIAPFTLALLSDQARHITGQIFGVRNNEIYLFSQPRPVRTAHNSEGWTVASCVERAIPMLQGSFTPLELSRDVFPWDPV' A
#
# COMPACT_ATOMS: atom_id res chain seq x y z
N LYS A 1 -0.17 -14.47 16.74
CA LYS A 1 -1.49 -14.68 17.38
C LYS A 1 -2.39 -13.52 16.99
N ILE A 2 -3.55 -13.75 16.36
CA ILE A 2 -4.36 -12.67 15.76
C ILE A 2 -5.47 -12.18 16.71
N ALA A 3 -6.07 -13.10 17.48
CA ALA A 3 -7.26 -12.84 18.28
C ALA A 3 -7.19 -11.61 19.22
N PRO A 4 -6.11 -11.35 19.97
CA PRO A 4 -6.07 -10.20 20.88
C PRO A 4 -6.23 -8.85 20.18
N PHE A 5 -5.57 -8.66 19.04
CA PHE A 5 -5.67 -7.41 18.28
C PHE A 5 -7.05 -7.25 17.65
N THR A 6 -7.62 -8.33 17.11
CA THR A 6 -8.99 -8.31 16.59
C THR A 6 -9.99 -7.94 17.68
N LEU A 7 -9.89 -8.51 18.88
CA LEU A 7 -10.76 -8.18 20.00
C LEU A 7 -10.58 -6.72 20.47
N ALA A 8 -9.33 -6.21 20.46
CA ALA A 8 -9.06 -4.81 20.77
C ALA A 8 -9.79 -3.85 19.80
N LEU A 9 -9.80 -4.15 18.50
CA LEU A 9 -10.51 -3.38 17.47
C LEU A 9 -12.04 -3.40 17.62
N LEU A 10 -12.59 -4.42 18.30
CA LEU A 10 -14.03 -4.54 18.59
C LEU A 10 -14.46 -3.81 19.88
N SER A 11 -13.52 -3.23 20.64
CA SER A 11 -13.80 -2.52 21.88
C SER A 11 -14.22 -1.07 21.65
N ASP A 12 -14.94 -0.49 22.61
CA ASP A 12 -15.30 0.93 22.61
C ASP A 12 -14.07 1.86 22.57
N GLN A 13 -12.93 1.41 23.11
CA GLN A 13 -11.68 2.18 23.08
C GLN A 13 -11.16 2.38 21.65
N ALA A 14 -11.45 1.44 20.75
CA ALA A 14 -11.03 1.48 19.35
C ALA A 14 -12.01 2.21 18.42
N ARG A 15 -13.10 2.81 18.93
CA ARG A 15 -14.16 3.44 18.12
C ARG A 15 -13.71 4.52 17.12
N HIS A 16 -12.53 5.09 17.33
CA HIS A 16 -11.96 6.14 16.49
C HIS A 16 -11.14 5.57 15.30
N ILE A 17 -10.90 4.26 15.28
CA ILE A 17 -10.12 3.57 14.25
C ILE A 17 -11.06 3.17 13.12
N THR A 18 -10.88 3.78 11.94
CA THR A 18 -11.67 3.46 10.74
C THR A 18 -10.84 3.61 9.47
N GLY A 19 -11.17 2.82 8.44
CA GLY A 19 -10.51 2.85 7.14
C GLY A 19 -9.06 2.36 7.13
N GLN A 20 -8.53 1.82 8.22
CA GLN A 20 -7.13 1.38 8.30
C GLN A 20 -6.96 -0.08 7.89
N ILE A 21 -5.77 -0.44 7.43
CA ILE A 21 -5.39 -1.81 7.07
C ILE A 21 -4.27 -2.24 8.00
N PHE A 22 -4.48 -3.34 8.74
CA PHE A 22 -3.49 -3.90 9.65
C PHE A 22 -3.11 -5.32 9.25
N GLY A 23 -1.83 -5.67 9.37
CA GLY A 23 -1.37 -7.05 9.36
C GLY A 23 -0.96 -7.49 10.76
N VAL A 24 -1.15 -8.76 11.09
CA VAL A 24 -0.73 -9.33 12.37
C VAL A 24 0.02 -10.63 12.13
N ARG A 25 1.26 -10.72 12.62
CA ARG A 25 2.12 -11.91 12.50
C ARG A 25 2.83 -12.16 13.82
N ASN A 26 2.61 -13.33 14.41
CA ASN A 26 3.09 -13.66 15.76
C ASN A 26 2.81 -12.57 16.82
N ASN A 27 3.83 -11.85 17.28
CA ASN A 27 3.72 -10.75 18.25
C ASN A 27 3.80 -9.35 17.58
N GLU A 28 3.79 -9.29 16.24
CA GLU A 28 3.93 -8.08 15.45
C GLU A 28 2.58 -7.61 14.90
N ILE A 29 2.37 -6.30 14.91
CA ILE A 29 1.23 -5.62 14.29
C ILE A 29 1.78 -4.57 13.33
N TYR A 30 1.40 -4.64 12.06
CA TYR A 30 1.79 -3.69 11.03
C TYR A 30 0.61 -2.80 10.66
N LEU A 31 0.86 -1.51 10.46
CA LEU A 31 -0.08 -0.59 9.83
C LEU A 31 0.33 -0.41 8.36
N PHE A 32 -0.56 -0.78 7.45
CA PHE A 32 -0.35 -0.60 6.01
C PHE A 32 -0.92 0.75 5.56
N SER A 33 -0.24 1.38 4.60
CA SER A 33 -0.78 2.52 3.87
C SER A 33 -1.95 2.10 2.99
N GLN A 34 -2.97 2.96 2.88
CA GLN A 34 -4.00 2.82 1.85
C GLN A 34 -3.48 3.39 0.52
N PRO A 35 -3.64 2.70 -0.62
CA PRO A 35 -3.23 3.24 -1.90
C PRO A 35 -4.05 4.51 -2.23
N ARG A 36 -3.34 5.56 -2.62
CA ARG A 36 -3.91 6.81 -3.15
C ARG A 36 -3.30 7.08 -4.53
N PRO A 37 -3.97 7.83 -5.43
CA PRO A 37 -3.37 8.22 -6.70
C PRO A 37 -2.01 8.90 -6.45
N VAL A 38 -0.94 8.33 -6.99
CA VAL A 38 0.44 8.83 -6.80
C VAL A 38 0.76 9.93 -7.81
N ARG A 39 0.35 9.73 -9.07
CA ARG A 39 0.57 10.67 -10.17
C ARG A 39 -0.44 10.44 -11.28
N THR A 40 -0.70 11.46 -12.07
CA THR A 40 -1.57 11.39 -13.25
C THR A 40 -0.82 11.77 -14.52
N ALA A 41 -1.23 11.18 -15.63
CA ALA A 41 -0.84 11.58 -16.98
C ALA A 41 -2.11 11.89 -17.76
N HIS A 42 -2.13 13.03 -18.44
CA HIS A 42 -3.27 13.48 -19.23
C HIS A 42 -2.89 13.54 -20.71
N ASN A 43 -3.84 13.18 -21.58
CA ASN A 43 -3.76 13.35 -23.01
C ASN A 43 -5.14 13.70 -23.56
N SER A 44 -5.26 14.90 -24.13
CA SER A 44 -6.53 15.45 -24.64
C SER A 44 -7.05 14.70 -25.87
N GLU A 45 -6.16 14.03 -26.61
CA GLU A 45 -6.51 13.28 -27.83
C GLU A 45 -6.84 11.81 -27.55
N GLY A 46 -6.76 11.38 -26.29
CA GLY A 46 -6.91 9.98 -25.88
C GLY A 46 -5.62 9.17 -26.01
N TRP A 47 -5.62 7.97 -25.43
CA TRP A 47 -4.44 7.11 -25.39
C TRP A 47 -4.49 6.01 -26.45
N THR A 48 -3.37 5.80 -27.13
CA THR A 48 -3.12 4.64 -27.99
C THR A 48 -2.03 3.79 -27.34
N VAL A 49 -1.85 2.55 -27.80
CA VAL A 49 -0.77 1.69 -27.31
C VAL A 49 0.59 2.38 -27.49
N ALA A 50 0.84 2.98 -28.66
CA ALA A 50 2.08 3.72 -28.93
C ALA A 50 2.26 4.91 -27.96
N SER A 51 1.24 5.75 -27.77
CA SER A 51 1.37 6.92 -26.89
C SER A 51 1.46 6.57 -25.41
N CYS A 52 0.92 5.42 -24.98
CA CYS A 52 1.15 4.89 -23.64
C CYS A 52 2.63 4.53 -23.42
N VAL A 53 3.24 3.82 -24.37
CA VAL A 53 4.64 3.38 -24.29
C VAL A 53 5.59 4.57 -24.40
N GLU A 54 5.35 5.47 -25.34
CA GLU A 54 6.26 6.59 -25.64
C GLU A 54 6.11 7.77 -24.67
N ARG A 55 4.94 7.96 -24.06
CA ARG A 55 4.66 9.14 -23.21
C ARG A 55 4.16 8.78 -21.82
N ALA A 56 3.05 8.05 -21.70
CA ALA A 56 2.40 7.86 -20.40
C ALA A 56 3.30 7.12 -19.39
N ILE A 57 3.91 6.01 -19.79
CA ILE A 57 4.79 5.23 -18.92
C ILE A 57 6.02 6.03 -18.49
N PRO A 58 6.81 6.65 -19.41
CA PRO A 58 7.93 7.50 -19.03
C PRO A 58 7.54 8.64 -18.07
N MET A 59 6.38 9.28 -18.26
CA MET A 59 5.89 10.34 -17.37
C MET A 59 5.64 9.86 -15.93
N LEU A 60 5.24 8.60 -15.77
CA LEU A 60 4.88 8.01 -14.48
C LEU A 60 6.03 7.24 -13.83
N GLN A 61 7.04 6.83 -14.60
CA GLN A 61 8.10 5.91 -14.19
C GLN A 61 8.87 6.38 -12.94
N GLY A 62 9.13 7.69 -12.82
CA GLY A 62 9.81 8.25 -11.65
C GLY A 62 9.02 8.13 -10.33
N SER A 63 7.77 7.69 -10.39
CA SER A 63 6.89 7.47 -9.23
C SER A 63 6.57 5.99 -9.00
N PHE A 64 7.24 5.07 -9.70
CA PHE A 64 7.03 3.64 -9.50
C PHE A 64 7.62 3.20 -8.16
N THR A 65 6.85 2.41 -7.41
CA THR A 65 7.38 1.67 -6.26
C THR A 65 8.38 0.64 -6.76
N PRO A 66 9.60 0.55 -6.18
CA PRO A 66 10.58 -0.45 -6.55
C PRO A 66 10.07 -1.88 -6.35
N LEU A 67 10.65 -2.83 -7.08
CA LEU A 67 10.39 -4.25 -6.85
C LEU A 67 11.14 -4.70 -5.60
N GLU A 68 10.42 -4.80 -4.49
CA GLU A 68 10.94 -5.19 -3.18
C GLU A 68 10.27 -6.49 -2.72
N LEU A 69 11.05 -7.38 -2.10
CA LEU A 69 10.55 -8.56 -1.42
C LEU A 69 10.08 -8.17 -0.01
N SER A 70 9.27 -9.02 0.62
CA SER A 70 8.83 -8.78 2.00
C SER A 70 10.00 -8.61 2.97
N ARG A 71 11.14 -9.28 2.74
CA ARG A 71 12.35 -9.12 3.54
C ARG A 71 13.04 -7.76 3.36
N ASP A 72 12.80 -7.09 2.23
CA ASP A 72 13.38 -5.78 1.97
C ASP A 72 12.57 -4.69 2.70
N VAL A 73 11.26 -4.93 2.86
CA VAL A 73 10.32 -4.05 3.59
C VAL A 73 10.27 -4.35 5.10
N PHE A 74 10.39 -5.62 5.48
CA PHE A 74 10.42 -6.12 6.86
C PHE A 74 11.73 -6.92 7.08
N PRO A 75 12.89 -6.24 7.24
CA PRO A 75 14.21 -6.88 7.26
C PRO A 75 14.58 -7.64 8.54
N TRP A 76 13.61 -7.94 9.40
CA TRP A 76 13.84 -8.63 10.67
C TRP A 76 13.05 -9.93 10.75
N ASP A 77 13.60 -10.88 11.50
CA ASP A 77 12.92 -12.12 11.82
C ASP A 77 11.76 -11.84 12.80
N PRO A 78 10.58 -12.45 12.59
CA PRO A 78 9.47 -12.29 13.52
C PRO A 78 9.83 -12.82 14.91
N VAL A 79 9.57 -11.99 15.92
CA VAL A 79 9.63 -12.32 17.37
C VAL A 79 8.28 -12.67 17.94
#